data_AF-A0A1S2UY66-F1
#
_entry.id   AF-A0A1S2UY66-F1
#
_cell.length_a   1.000
_cell.length_b   1.000
_cell.length_c   1.000
_cell.angle_alpha   90.00
_cell.angle_beta   90.00
_cell.angle_gamma   90.00
#
_symmetry.space_group_name_H-M   'P 1'
#
loop_
_entity.id
_entity.type
_entity.pdbx_description
1 polymer ?
#
loop_
_entity_poly.entity_id
_entity_poly.type
_entity_poly.pdbx_seq_one_letter_code
_entity_poly.pdbx_strand_id
1 'polypeptide(L)'
;MTDNTAREGAQNLGATQEASEFANLLLQEFKPKTERAREAVETAVRTLAEQALAQTDLVSNDAIKSIESIIAAIDAKLTAQVNQIIHHPDFQQLESAWRGLHYLVNNTESDEQLKIRVLNISKPDLHKTLKKFKGTAWDQSPIFKKMYEEEYGQFGGEPYGCLVGDYYFDQSPPDVELLGELSKVCAAMHSPFIAAASPTVMGMGSWQELSNPRDLTKIFTTPEYAGWRSLRESEDSRYIGLTMPRFLARLPYGAKTDPVEAFAFEENTDGADSSKYTWANAAYAMAVNINRSFKHYGWCSRIRGIESGGEVENLPAHTFPTDDGGVDMKCPTEIAISDRREAELAKNGFMPLLHKKNTDFAAFIGAQSLQKPAEYDDPDATANANLAARLPYLFATCRFAHYLKCIVRDKIGSFKEKDEMQRWLQDWILNYVDGDPAHSTETTKAQHPLAAAEVIVEEVEGNPGYYNSKFYLRPHYQLEGLTVSLRLVSKLPSAKSA
;
A
#
# COMPACT_ATOMS: atom_id res chain seq x y z
N MET A 1 46.11 42.14 -52.52
CA MET A 1 45.10 41.81 -51.49
C MET A 1 43.70 41.59 -52.08
N THR A 2 43.55 41.35 -53.39
CA THR A 2 42.23 41.25 -54.06
C THR A 2 41.91 39.87 -54.64
N ASP A 3 42.80 38.89 -54.50
CA ASP A 3 42.60 37.54 -55.08
C ASP A 3 42.13 36.48 -54.07
N ASN A 4 42.15 36.78 -52.76
CA ASN A 4 41.65 35.84 -51.72
C ASN A 4 40.13 35.95 -51.51
N THR A 5 39.54 37.13 -51.70
CA THR A 5 38.10 37.36 -51.49
C THR A 5 37.22 36.76 -52.59
N ALA A 6 37.74 36.62 -53.82
CA ALA A 6 37.01 35.96 -54.92
C ALA A 6 36.98 34.43 -54.79
N ARG A 7 38.01 33.82 -54.20
CA ARG A 7 38.05 32.37 -53.91
C ARG A 7 37.17 31.99 -52.72
N GLU A 8 37.07 32.82 -51.69
CA GLU A 8 36.15 32.62 -50.56
C GLU A 8 34.68 32.77 -50.98
N GLY A 9 34.36 33.68 -51.92
CA GLY A 9 33.03 33.82 -52.49
C GLY A 9 32.60 32.62 -53.35
N ALA A 10 33.50 32.06 -54.16
CA ALA A 10 33.22 30.91 -55.01
C ALA A 10 33.07 29.60 -54.23
N GLN A 11 33.80 29.41 -53.13
CA GLN A 11 33.62 28.26 -52.22
C GLN A 11 32.29 28.30 -51.46
N ASN A 12 31.80 29.49 -51.07
CA ASN A 12 30.50 29.65 -50.41
C ASN A 12 29.30 29.45 -51.37
N LEU A 13 29.45 29.81 -52.65
CA LEU A 13 28.42 29.62 -53.69
C LEU A 13 28.28 28.15 -54.15
N GLY A 14 29.39 27.40 -54.19
CA GLY A 14 29.35 25.95 -54.49
C GLY A 14 28.67 25.13 -53.40
N ALA A 15 28.95 25.44 -52.13
CA ALA A 15 28.33 24.76 -50.98
C ALA A 15 26.81 25.01 -50.88
N THR A 16 26.31 26.16 -51.32
CA THR A 16 24.86 26.45 -51.35
C THR A 16 24.13 25.79 -52.53
N GLN A 17 24.82 25.55 -53.66
CA GLN A 17 24.25 24.82 -54.79
C GLN A 17 24.16 23.30 -54.52
N GLU A 18 25.20 22.69 -53.97
CA GLU A 18 25.19 21.27 -53.60
C GLU A 18 24.13 20.95 -52.52
N ALA A 19 23.95 21.84 -51.55
CA ALA A 19 22.90 21.69 -50.53
C ALA A 19 21.48 21.76 -51.11
N SER A 20 21.27 22.56 -52.16
CA SER A 20 19.99 22.68 -52.87
C SER A 20 19.70 21.46 -53.76
N GLU A 21 20.72 20.92 -54.43
CA GLU A 21 20.62 19.69 -55.23
C GLU A 21 20.32 18.46 -54.35
N PHE A 22 20.97 18.37 -53.20
CA PHE A 22 20.73 17.32 -52.22
C PHE A 22 19.30 17.36 -51.63
N ALA A 23 18.80 18.55 -51.30
CA ALA A 23 17.41 18.73 -50.87
C ALA A 23 16.40 18.32 -51.95
N ASN A 24 16.72 18.57 -53.23
CA ASN A 24 15.88 18.15 -54.36
C ASN A 24 15.87 16.62 -54.57
N LEU A 25 17.01 15.93 -54.36
CA LEU A 25 17.08 14.46 -54.38
C LEU A 25 16.27 13.82 -53.25
N LEU A 26 16.30 14.40 -52.04
CA LEU A 26 15.50 13.94 -50.90
C LEU A 26 14.00 14.03 -51.15
N LEU A 27 13.55 15.11 -51.82
CA LEU A 27 12.15 15.29 -52.20
C LEU A 27 11.69 14.26 -53.24
N GLN A 28 12.59 13.86 -54.14
CA GLN A 28 12.28 12.93 -55.22
C GLN A 28 12.11 11.48 -54.73
N GLU A 29 12.93 11.07 -53.75
CA GLU A 29 12.90 9.72 -53.16
C GLU A 29 11.81 9.56 -52.08
N PHE A 30 11.71 10.47 -51.11
CA PHE A 30 10.82 10.29 -49.95
C PHE A 30 9.37 10.76 -50.17
N LYS A 31 9.12 11.63 -51.17
CA LYS A 31 7.79 12.16 -51.53
C LYS A 31 6.92 12.56 -50.31
N PRO A 32 7.40 13.42 -49.41
CA PRO A 32 6.64 13.83 -48.23
C PRO A 32 5.35 14.56 -48.63
N LYS A 33 4.22 14.15 -48.05
CA LYS A 33 2.89 14.70 -48.38
C LYS A 33 2.52 15.96 -47.60
N THR A 34 3.29 16.30 -46.57
CA THR A 34 3.05 17.43 -45.66
C THR A 34 4.35 18.16 -45.38
N GLU A 35 4.26 19.47 -45.14
CA GLU A 35 5.44 20.32 -44.88
C GLU A 35 6.24 19.83 -43.65
N ARG A 36 5.52 19.39 -42.61
CA ARG A 36 6.12 18.83 -41.39
C ARG A 36 6.93 17.55 -41.64
N ALA A 37 6.50 16.73 -42.60
CA ALA A 37 7.25 15.53 -42.98
C ALA A 37 8.50 15.87 -43.80
N ARG A 38 8.44 16.93 -44.62
CA ARG A 38 9.60 17.43 -45.37
C ARG A 38 10.67 17.96 -44.42
N GLU A 39 10.30 18.80 -43.45
CA GLU A 39 11.22 19.32 -42.43
C GLU A 39 11.87 18.19 -41.60
N ALA A 40 11.10 17.17 -41.25
CA ALA A 40 11.60 16.00 -40.52
C ALA A 40 12.66 15.23 -41.33
N VAL A 41 12.43 15.01 -42.63
CA VAL A 41 13.38 14.34 -43.54
C VAL A 41 14.65 15.16 -43.71
N GLU A 42 14.54 16.47 -43.97
CA GLU A 42 15.71 17.35 -44.11
C GLU A 42 16.55 17.39 -42.82
N THR A 43 15.90 17.43 -41.66
CA THR A 43 16.58 17.40 -40.35
C THR A 43 17.26 16.06 -40.09
N ALA A 44 16.58 14.94 -40.39
CA ALA A 44 17.10 13.59 -40.19
C ALA A 44 18.35 13.34 -41.05
N VAL A 45 18.34 13.78 -42.30
CA VAL A 45 19.45 13.55 -43.21
C VAL A 45 20.65 14.43 -42.86
N ARG A 46 20.40 15.69 -42.46
CA ARG A 46 21.47 16.57 -41.96
C ARG A 46 22.13 16.01 -40.71
N THR A 47 21.34 15.59 -39.72
CA THR A 47 21.88 15.00 -38.49
C THR A 47 22.63 13.70 -38.75
N LEU A 48 22.16 12.86 -39.68
CA LEU A 48 22.87 11.65 -40.09
C LEU A 48 24.23 11.99 -40.74
N ALA A 49 24.27 12.97 -41.63
CA ALA A 49 25.49 13.40 -42.30
C ALA A 49 26.52 13.95 -41.29
N GLU A 50 26.07 14.78 -40.34
CA GLU A 50 26.92 15.32 -39.27
C GLU A 50 27.52 14.21 -38.40
N GLN A 51 26.71 13.20 -38.02
CA GLN A 51 27.19 12.06 -37.22
C GLN A 51 28.12 11.14 -38.01
N ALA A 52 27.82 10.86 -39.28
CA ALA A 52 28.67 10.05 -40.15
C ALA A 52 30.04 10.72 -40.41
N LEU A 53 30.08 12.06 -40.48
CA LEU A 53 31.31 12.85 -40.59
C LEU A 53 32.12 12.87 -39.27
N ALA A 54 31.45 12.83 -38.11
CA ALA A 54 32.09 12.89 -36.80
C ALA A 54 32.56 11.51 -36.28
N GLN A 55 31.92 10.41 -36.71
CA GLN A 55 32.21 9.03 -36.27
C GLN A 55 32.55 8.12 -37.46
N THR A 56 33.65 8.40 -38.14
CA THR A 56 34.14 7.66 -39.31
C THR A 56 34.35 6.16 -39.06
N ASP A 57 34.60 5.76 -37.81
CA ASP A 57 34.85 4.37 -37.41
C ASP A 57 33.61 3.46 -37.40
N LEU A 58 32.38 4.02 -37.47
CA LEU A 58 31.11 3.28 -37.45
C LEU A 58 30.51 3.05 -38.85
N VAL A 59 31.18 3.50 -39.91
CA VAL A 59 30.67 3.43 -41.28
C VAL A 59 31.10 2.12 -41.93
N SER A 60 30.18 1.15 -41.96
CA SER A 60 30.37 -0.09 -42.72
C SER A 60 30.01 0.13 -44.20
N ASN A 61 30.40 -0.80 -45.09
CA ASN A 61 29.97 -0.79 -46.50
C ASN A 61 28.43 -0.89 -46.68
N ASP A 62 27.69 -1.15 -45.60
CA ASP A 62 26.24 -1.22 -45.54
C ASP A 62 25.70 -0.02 -44.74
N ALA A 63 25.03 0.90 -45.45
CA ALA A 63 24.47 2.10 -44.86
C ALA A 63 23.40 1.78 -43.81
N ILE A 64 22.62 0.72 -43.99
CA ILE A 64 21.55 0.32 -43.06
C ILE A 64 22.16 -0.10 -41.72
N LYS A 65 23.18 -0.97 -41.75
CA LYS A 65 23.90 -1.41 -40.54
C LYS A 65 24.55 -0.25 -39.80
N SER A 66 25.07 0.72 -40.55
CA SER A 66 25.70 1.91 -39.97
C SER A 66 24.65 2.77 -39.24
N ILE A 67 23.48 2.98 -39.85
CA ILE A 67 22.35 3.68 -39.21
C ILE A 67 21.86 2.93 -37.96
N GLU A 68 21.66 1.62 -38.04
CA GLU A 68 21.25 0.79 -36.89
C GLU A 68 22.26 0.88 -35.74
N SER A 69 23.57 0.90 -36.04
CA SER A 69 24.60 1.05 -35.01
C SER A 69 24.60 2.43 -34.34
N ILE A 70 24.31 3.50 -35.11
CA ILE A 70 24.18 4.86 -34.57
C ILE A 70 22.95 4.95 -33.67
N ILE A 71 21.81 4.37 -34.08
CA ILE A 71 20.60 4.29 -33.25
C ILE A 71 20.90 3.54 -31.96
N ALA A 72 21.56 2.38 -32.02
CA ALA A 72 21.94 1.63 -30.82
C ALA A 72 22.85 2.43 -29.87
N ALA A 73 23.77 3.25 -30.40
CA ALA A 73 24.61 4.14 -29.59
C ALA A 73 23.82 5.29 -28.95
N ILE A 74 22.80 5.82 -29.63
CA ILE A 74 21.86 6.81 -29.08
C ILE A 74 21.04 6.16 -27.97
N ASP A 75 20.48 4.99 -28.21
CA ASP A 75 19.66 4.24 -27.25
C ASP A 75 20.47 3.88 -26.01
N ALA A 76 21.76 3.52 -26.15
CA ALA A 76 22.66 3.31 -25.02
C ALA A 76 22.86 4.60 -24.18
N LYS A 77 23.02 5.77 -24.83
CA LYS A 77 23.12 7.06 -24.13
C LYS A 77 21.82 7.44 -23.43
N LEU A 78 20.68 7.26 -24.10
CA LEU A 78 19.36 7.50 -23.53
C LEU A 78 19.13 6.58 -22.33
N THR A 79 19.44 5.29 -22.48
CA THR A 79 19.32 4.30 -21.42
C THR A 79 20.15 4.67 -20.20
N ALA A 80 21.43 5.04 -20.37
CA ALA A 80 22.27 5.47 -19.27
C ALA A 80 21.69 6.70 -18.55
N GLN A 81 21.22 7.69 -19.30
CA GLN A 81 20.68 8.92 -18.74
C GLN A 81 19.32 8.72 -18.05
N VAL A 82 18.42 7.96 -18.67
CA VAL A 82 17.08 7.67 -18.15
C VAL A 82 17.18 6.86 -16.87
N ASN A 83 18.07 5.85 -16.79
CA ASN A 83 18.34 5.14 -15.55
C ASN A 83 18.70 6.09 -14.40
N GLN A 84 19.56 7.08 -14.62
CA GLN A 84 19.90 8.07 -13.59
C GLN A 84 18.69 8.93 -13.17
N ILE A 85 17.80 9.26 -14.11
CA ILE A 85 16.60 10.06 -13.84
C ILE A 85 15.59 9.25 -13.03
N ILE A 86 15.27 8.03 -13.47
CA ILE A 86 14.20 7.22 -12.85
C ILE A 86 14.64 6.58 -11.53
N HIS A 87 15.95 6.36 -11.33
CA HIS A 87 16.50 5.88 -10.05
C HIS A 87 16.84 7.01 -9.08
N HIS A 88 16.60 8.28 -9.44
CA HIS A 88 16.77 9.39 -8.51
C HIS A 88 15.75 9.27 -7.35
N PRO A 89 16.17 9.49 -6.08
CA PRO A 89 15.28 9.33 -4.92
C PRO A 89 13.97 10.10 -5.02
N ASP A 90 14.01 11.35 -5.49
CA ASP A 90 12.82 12.19 -5.65
C ASP A 90 11.84 11.61 -6.69
N PHE A 91 12.36 11.07 -7.79
CA PHE A 91 11.52 10.46 -8.82
C PHE A 91 10.91 9.17 -8.31
N GLN A 92 11.71 8.30 -7.68
CA GLN A 92 11.23 7.04 -7.11
C GLN A 92 10.20 7.27 -5.99
N GLN A 93 10.37 8.29 -5.15
CA GLN A 93 9.40 8.64 -4.13
C GLN A 93 8.06 9.05 -4.75
N LEU A 94 8.09 9.88 -5.79
CA LEU A 94 6.86 10.29 -6.48
C LEU A 94 6.23 9.13 -7.26
N GLU A 95 7.05 8.34 -7.96
CA GLU A 95 6.62 7.19 -8.74
C GLU A 95 5.99 6.12 -7.83
N SER A 96 6.62 5.78 -6.70
CA SER A 96 6.10 4.79 -5.76
C SER A 96 4.75 5.20 -5.15
N ALA A 97 4.58 6.48 -4.78
CA ALA A 97 3.33 7.00 -4.25
C ALA A 97 2.20 6.93 -5.29
N TRP A 98 2.45 7.42 -6.52
CA TRP A 98 1.43 7.40 -7.57
C TRP A 98 1.15 6.00 -8.10
N ARG A 99 2.15 5.13 -8.22
CA ARG A 99 1.94 3.73 -8.61
C ARG A 99 1.23 2.94 -7.52
N GLY A 100 1.52 3.20 -6.25
CA GLY A 100 0.78 2.61 -5.13
C GLY A 100 -0.69 3.04 -5.13
N LEU A 101 -0.97 4.33 -5.35
CA LEU A 101 -2.34 4.83 -5.51
C LEU A 101 -3.03 4.22 -6.75
N HIS A 102 -2.33 4.14 -7.88
CA HIS A 102 -2.84 3.51 -9.10
C HIS A 102 -3.16 2.03 -8.89
N TYR A 103 -2.31 1.30 -8.16
CA TYR A 103 -2.58 -0.07 -7.74
C TYR A 103 -3.86 -0.15 -6.90
N LEU A 104 -4.02 0.71 -5.88
CA LEU A 104 -5.24 0.75 -5.07
C LEU A 104 -6.50 0.99 -5.92
N VAL A 105 -6.45 1.96 -6.83
CA VAL A 105 -7.60 2.32 -7.67
C VAL A 105 -7.96 1.20 -8.65
N ASN A 106 -6.99 0.66 -9.38
CA ASN A 106 -7.26 -0.34 -10.42
C ASN A 106 -7.64 -1.71 -9.86
N ASN A 107 -7.18 -2.03 -8.66
CA ASN A 107 -7.51 -3.29 -7.98
C ASN A 107 -8.74 -3.16 -7.06
N THR A 108 -9.44 -2.02 -7.10
CA THR A 108 -10.70 -1.81 -6.36
C THR A 108 -11.89 -1.71 -7.32
N GLU A 109 -12.89 -2.57 -7.13
CA GLU A 109 -14.18 -2.48 -7.82
C GLU A 109 -15.03 -1.35 -7.22
N SER A 110 -14.80 -0.12 -7.66
CA SER A 110 -15.54 1.06 -7.19
C SER A 110 -16.97 1.13 -7.74
N ASP A 111 -17.91 1.51 -6.88
CA ASP A 111 -19.33 1.66 -7.18
C ASP A 111 -19.98 2.66 -6.21
N GLU A 112 -21.31 2.67 -6.10
CA GLU A 112 -22.02 3.55 -5.15
C GLU A 112 -21.65 3.29 -3.68
N GLN A 113 -21.23 2.06 -3.34
CA GLN A 113 -20.88 1.64 -1.97
C GLN A 113 -19.39 1.81 -1.66
N LEU A 114 -18.50 1.74 -2.66
CA LEU A 114 -17.05 1.87 -2.50
C LEU A 114 -16.51 3.12 -3.18
N LYS A 115 -16.02 4.06 -2.37
CA LYS A 115 -15.41 5.31 -2.82
C LYS A 115 -14.00 5.47 -2.26
N ILE A 116 -13.09 5.97 -3.09
CA ILE A 116 -11.72 6.33 -2.70
C ILE A 116 -11.59 7.85 -2.77
N ARG A 117 -11.26 8.49 -1.65
CA ARG A 117 -11.02 9.94 -1.57
C ARG A 117 -9.56 10.19 -1.20
N VAL A 118 -8.89 11.04 -1.98
CA VAL A 118 -7.45 11.29 -1.84
C VAL A 118 -7.23 12.69 -1.30
N LEU A 119 -6.41 12.80 -0.26
CA LEU A 119 -5.91 14.06 0.29
C LEU A 119 -4.40 14.11 0.11
N ASN A 120 -3.91 15.01 -0.74
CA ASN A 120 -2.48 15.22 -0.92
C ASN A 120 -1.93 16.09 0.24
N ILE A 121 -1.25 15.45 1.19
CA ILE A 121 -0.57 16.14 2.28
C ILE A 121 0.79 15.47 2.53
N SER A 122 1.83 16.28 2.69
CA SER A 122 3.16 15.76 3.02
C SER A 122 3.20 15.32 4.49
N LYS A 123 4.00 14.30 4.83
CA LYS A 123 4.17 13.86 6.22
C LYS A 123 4.60 15.02 7.15
N PRO A 124 5.55 15.91 6.77
CA PRO A 124 5.91 17.06 7.59
C PRO A 124 4.76 18.06 7.78
N ASP A 125 3.95 18.32 6.75
CA ASP A 125 2.81 19.23 6.87
C ASP A 125 1.69 18.64 7.72
N LEU A 126 1.46 17.33 7.62
CA LEU A 126 0.53 16.61 8.48
C LEU A 126 0.95 16.69 9.95
N HIS A 127 2.22 16.39 10.25
CA HIS A 127 2.77 16.52 11.60
C HIS A 127 2.67 17.95 12.13
N LYS A 128 3.10 18.94 11.33
CA LYS A 128 3.01 20.36 11.70
C LYS A 128 1.57 20.79 11.96
N THR A 129 0.62 20.30 11.18
CA THR A 129 -0.80 20.61 11.34
C THR A 129 -1.33 20.03 12.64
N LEU A 130 -1.15 18.73 12.89
CA LEU A 130 -1.66 18.09 14.12
C LEU A 130 -0.96 18.62 15.38
N LYS A 131 0.35 18.87 15.31
CA LYS A 131 1.12 19.44 16.43
C LYS A 131 0.60 20.79 16.92
N LYS A 132 0.08 21.64 16.02
CA LYS A 132 -0.49 22.95 16.38
C LYS A 132 -1.74 22.84 17.24
N PHE A 133 -2.49 21.75 17.13
CA PHE A 133 -3.77 21.55 17.80
C PHE A 133 -3.68 20.51 18.93
N LYS A 134 -2.48 20.10 19.33
CA LYS A 134 -2.28 19.10 20.38
C LYS A 134 -2.90 19.50 21.71
N GLY A 135 -3.34 18.51 22.49
CA GLY A 135 -3.87 18.73 23.84
C GLY A 135 -5.37 18.90 23.80
N THR A 136 -5.91 19.97 24.37
CA THR A 136 -7.37 20.20 24.46
C THR A 136 -8.01 20.64 23.15
N ALA A 137 -7.24 21.08 22.16
CA ALA A 137 -7.75 21.63 20.89
C ALA A 137 -7.68 20.63 19.72
N TRP A 138 -7.44 19.35 19.98
CA TRP A 138 -7.16 18.34 18.95
C TRP A 138 -8.35 18.13 18.00
N ASP A 139 -9.55 18.28 18.54
CA ASP A 139 -10.86 18.27 17.88
C ASP A 139 -11.11 19.48 16.95
N GLN A 140 -10.27 20.51 17.00
CA GLN A 140 -10.38 21.69 16.14
C GLN A 140 -9.39 21.66 14.97
N SER A 141 -8.58 20.61 14.85
CA SER A 141 -7.59 20.50 13.79
C SER A 141 -8.24 20.42 12.40
N PRO A 142 -7.59 20.97 11.34
CA PRO A 142 -8.09 20.84 9.97
C PRO A 142 -8.31 19.40 9.52
N ILE A 143 -7.49 18.48 10.03
CA ILE A 143 -7.60 17.04 9.75
C ILE A 143 -8.86 16.47 10.40
N PHE A 144 -9.08 16.77 11.69
CA PHE A 144 -10.30 16.35 12.39
C PHE A 144 -11.56 16.91 11.73
N LYS A 145 -11.57 18.18 11.33
CA LYS A 145 -12.72 18.77 10.64
C LYS A 145 -13.06 18.03 9.35
N LYS A 146 -12.06 17.73 8.51
CA LYS A 146 -12.25 17.01 7.24
C LYS A 146 -12.69 15.56 7.42
N MET A 147 -12.15 14.88 8.43
CA MET A 147 -12.37 13.46 8.62
C MET A 147 -13.62 13.17 9.47
N TYR A 148 -13.84 13.93 10.53
CA TYR A 148 -14.93 13.76 11.48
C TYR A 148 -16.10 14.70 11.16
N GLU A 149 -15.91 16.03 11.25
CA GLU A 149 -17.03 17.00 11.19
C GLU A 149 -17.74 17.01 9.84
N GLU A 150 -16.99 17.08 8.73
CA GLU A 150 -17.53 17.18 7.37
C GLU A 150 -18.26 15.90 6.91
N GLU A 151 -18.03 14.75 7.57
CA GLU A 151 -18.58 13.44 7.15
C GLU A 151 -19.26 12.67 8.29
N TYR A 152 -18.50 12.06 9.21
CA TYR A 152 -19.07 11.23 10.29
C TYR A 152 -20.01 12.01 11.24
N GLY A 153 -19.66 13.26 11.55
CA GLY A 153 -20.48 14.18 12.33
C GLY A 153 -21.63 14.80 11.53
N GLN A 154 -21.45 14.97 10.22
CA GLN A 154 -22.38 15.65 9.32
C GLN A 154 -23.66 14.83 9.09
N PHE A 155 -24.81 15.50 9.18
CA PHE A 155 -26.09 14.89 8.80
C PHE A 155 -26.11 14.64 7.29
N GLY A 156 -26.34 13.39 6.90
CA GLY A 156 -26.25 12.93 5.51
C GLY A 156 -24.83 12.75 4.96
N GLY A 157 -23.79 12.87 5.80
CA GLY A 157 -22.40 12.60 5.40
C GLY A 157 -22.07 11.11 5.26
N GLU A 158 -20.90 10.81 4.71
CA GLU A 158 -20.43 9.46 4.43
C GLU A 158 -19.24 9.10 5.33
N PRO A 159 -19.45 8.34 6.44
CA PRO A 159 -18.36 7.95 7.32
C PRO A 159 -17.21 7.24 6.59
N TYR A 160 -15.98 7.70 6.81
CA TYR A 160 -14.80 7.03 6.25
C TYR A 160 -14.58 5.67 6.93
N GLY A 161 -14.60 4.59 6.15
CA GLY A 161 -14.43 3.22 6.65
C GLY A 161 -13.01 2.89 7.10
N CYS A 162 -12.01 3.39 6.38
CA CYS A 162 -10.59 3.18 6.64
C CYS A 162 -9.80 4.38 6.13
N LEU A 163 -8.71 4.73 6.81
CA LEU A 163 -7.74 5.71 6.35
C LEU A 163 -6.45 5.00 5.94
N VAL A 164 -5.87 5.43 4.82
CA VAL A 164 -4.61 4.88 4.31
C VAL A 164 -3.58 6.00 4.24
N GLY A 165 -2.51 5.87 5.01
CA GLY A 165 -1.37 6.79 5.00
C GLY A 165 -0.24 6.22 4.17
N ASP A 166 0.08 6.87 3.06
CA ASP A 166 1.28 6.56 2.27
C ASP A 166 2.54 7.16 2.93
N TYR A 167 2.82 6.70 4.14
CA TYR A 167 3.96 7.13 4.94
C TYR A 167 4.67 5.93 5.55
N TYR A 168 5.95 6.12 5.81
CA TYR A 168 6.79 5.20 6.57
C TYR A 168 7.04 5.80 7.94
N PHE A 169 6.61 5.12 9.00
CA PHE A 169 6.76 5.59 10.39
C PHE A 169 7.90 4.90 11.10
N ASP A 170 8.63 5.64 11.93
CA ASP A 170 9.67 5.15 12.81
C ASP A 170 9.43 5.43 14.31
N GLN A 171 10.35 5.02 15.17
CA GLN A 171 10.32 5.25 16.61
C GLN A 171 10.68 6.68 17.02
N SER A 172 10.99 7.56 16.07
CA SER A 172 11.43 8.92 16.38
C SER A 172 10.31 9.72 17.06
N PRO A 173 10.66 10.71 17.90
CA PRO A 173 9.66 11.56 18.55
C PRO A 173 8.60 12.20 17.63
N PRO A 174 8.92 12.74 16.43
CA PRO A 174 7.90 13.32 15.55
C PRO A 174 6.91 12.27 15.02
N ASP A 175 7.38 11.06 14.72
CA ASP A 175 6.53 10.00 14.20
C ASP A 175 5.63 9.39 15.28
N VAL A 176 6.18 9.19 16.48
CA VAL A 176 5.39 8.76 17.65
C VAL A 176 4.33 9.81 18.01
N GLU A 177 4.67 11.10 17.95
CA GLU A 177 3.71 12.19 18.16
C GLU A 177 2.64 12.18 17.06
N LEU A 178 3.04 12.03 15.80
CA LEU A 178 2.11 12.00 14.66
C LEU A 178 1.13 10.82 14.77
N LEU A 179 1.63 9.61 15.02
CA LEU A 179 0.79 8.43 15.25
C LEU A 179 -0.12 8.61 16.46
N GLY A 180 0.37 9.18 17.56
CA GLY A 180 -0.44 9.42 18.75
C GLY A 180 -1.57 10.42 18.57
N GLU A 181 -1.41 11.43 17.70
CA GLU A 181 -2.52 12.34 17.37
C GLU A 181 -3.46 11.72 16.32
N LEU A 182 -2.93 10.98 15.34
CA LEU A 182 -3.75 10.24 14.37
C LEU A 182 -4.62 9.18 15.05
N SER A 183 -4.10 8.45 16.05
CA SER A 183 -4.86 7.45 16.78
C SER A 183 -6.11 8.04 17.44
N LYS A 184 -6.01 9.24 18.02
CA LYS A 184 -7.15 9.94 18.64
C LYS A 184 -8.21 10.31 17.60
N VAL A 185 -7.79 10.88 16.46
CA VAL A 185 -8.69 11.22 15.36
C VAL A 185 -9.41 9.97 14.86
N CYS A 186 -8.66 8.90 14.62
CA CYS A 186 -9.16 7.61 14.13
C CYS A 186 -10.11 6.93 15.12
N ALA A 187 -9.79 6.97 16.41
CA ALA A 187 -10.63 6.44 17.48
C ALA A 187 -11.96 7.18 17.58
N ALA A 188 -11.95 8.51 17.43
CA ALA A 188 -13.16 9.32 17.48
C ALA A 188 -14.11 9.07 16.30
N MET A 189 -13.56 8.97 15.08
CA MET A 189 -14.36 8.73 13.87
C MET A 189 -14.63 7.23 13.60
N HIS A 190 -14.11 6.33 14.45
CA HIS A 190 -14.14 4.89 14.24
C HIS A 190 -13.62 4.47 12.85
N SER A 191 -12.41 4.88 12.50
CA SER A 191 -11.80 4.56 11.20
C SER A 191 -10.34 4.15 11.39
N PRO A 192 -10.00 2.87 11.24
CA PRO A 192 -8.60 2.43 11.37
C PRO A 192 -7.69 3.12 10.34
N PHE A 193 -6.50 3.53 10.78
CA PHE A 193 -5.44 4.10 9.97
C PHE A 193 -4.38 3.06 9.65
N ILE A 194 -4.19 2.80 8.37
CA ILE A 194 -3.22 1.83 7.84
C ILE A 194 -2.09 2.57 7.15
N ALA A 195 -0.85 2.33 7.58
CA ALA A 195 0.35 2.88 6.97
C ALA A 195 1.46 1.82 6.92
N ALA A 196 2.69 2.21 6.59
CA ALA A 196 3.84 1.31 6.64
C ALA A 196 4.82 1.67 7.77
N ALA A 197 5.50 0.65 8.27
CA ALA A 197 6.67 0.82 9.13
C ALA A 197 7.90 1.14 8.26
N SER A 198 8.75 2.04 8.75
CA SER A 198 10.09 2.25 8.21
C SER A 198 11.03 1.11 8.66
N PRO A 199 12.02 0.69 7.84
CA PRO A 199 13.06 -0.24 8.32
C PRO A 199 13.82 0.29 9.54
N THR A 200 13.87 1.62 9.71
CA THR A 200 14.51 2.26 10.87
C THR A 200 13.83 1.96 12.21
N VAL A 201 12.55 1.51 12.21
CA VAL A 201 11.85 0.99 13.41
C VAL A 201 12.55 -0.21 14.02
N MET A 202 13.27 -0.99 13.21
CA MET A 202 14.05 -2.13 13.68
C MET A 202 15.52 -1.78 13.89
N GLY A 203 15.88 -0.49 13.83
CA GLY A 203 17.28 -0.05 13.80
C GLY A 203 18.03 -0.47 12.54
N MET A 204 17.32 -0.71 11.43
CA MET A 204 17.90 -1.18 10.16
C MET A 204 17.91 -0.06 9.12
N GLY A 205 18.90 -0.08 8.23
CA GLY A 205 18.91 0.79 7.05
C GLY A 205 18.02 0.27 5.92
N SER A 206 17.69 -1.02 5.93
CA SER A 206 16.93 -1.71 4.89
C SER A 206 16.20 -2.92 5.45
N TRP A 207 15.05 -3.26 4.85
CA TRP A 207 14.33 -4.48 5.20
C TRP A 207 15.08 -5.76 4.83
N GLN A 208 16.11 -5.69 3.98
CA GLN A 208 17.00 -6.80 3.65
C GLN A 208 17.74 -7.36 4.88
N GLU A 209 17.86 -6.57 5.95
CA GLU A 209 18.57 -6.97 7.18
C GLU A 209 17.66 -7.69 8.19
N LEU A 210 16.37 -7.85 7.89
CA LEU A 210 15.37 -8.39 8.83
C LEU A 210 15.65 -9.83 9.29
N SER A 211 16.39 -10.61 8.50
CA SER A 211 16.83 -11.94 8.90
C SER A 211 17.91 -11.94 9.98
N ASN A 212 18.68 -10.85 10.12
CA ASN A 212 19.92 -10.82 10.90
C ASN A 212 19.71 -10.86 12.43
N PRO A 213 18.81 -10.07 13.05
CA PRO A 213 18.73 -10.02 14.52
C PRO A 213 18.10 -11.28 15.08
N ARG A 214 18.75 -11.99 16.00
CA ARG A 214 18.19 -13.25 16.55
C ARG A 214 16.79 -13.09 17.16
N ASP A 215 16.52 -11.95 17.80
CA ASP A 215 15.29 -11.62 18.53
C ASP A 215 14.93 -10.14 18.25
N LEU A 216 13.80 -9.91 17.59
CA LEU A 216 13.27 -8.60 17.26
C LEU A 216 12.58 -7.94 18.46
N THR A 217 11.93 -8.73 19.33
CA THR A 217 11.27 -8.20 20.52
C THR A 217 12.26 -7.49 21.44
N LYS A 218 13.51 -7.96 21.52
CA LYS A 218 14.57 -7.30 22.29
C LYS A 218 14.89 -5.88 21.79
N ILE A 219 14.74 -5.59 20.50
CA ILE A 219 15.03 -4.26 19.91
C ILE A 219 14.16 -3.19 20.60
N PHE A 220 12.87 -3.48 20.77
CA PHE A 220 11.90 -2.57 21.37
C PHE A 220 12.04 -2.36 22.88
N THR A 221 12.96 -3.07 23.55
CA THR A 221 13.19 -2.91 24.99
C THR A 221 14.12 -1.75 25.32
N THR A 222 14.91 -1.27 24.37
CA THR A 222 15.90 -0.22 24.62
C THR A 222 15.22 1.12 24.94
N PRO A 223 15.90 2.02 25.67
CA PRO A 223 15.35 3.33 26.04
C PRO A 223 14.93 4.20 24.85
N GLU A 224 15.53 4.01 23.67
CA GLU A 224 15.17 4.71 22.44
C GLU A 224 13.69 4.53 22.07
N TYR A 225 13.15 3.33 22.31
CA TYR A 225 11.75 2.98 22.05
C TYR A 225 10.83 3.28 23.24
N ALA A 226 11.22 4.14 24.19
CA ALA A 226 10.34 4.53 25.30
C ALA A 226 9.02 5.16 24.78
N GLY A 227 9.12 6.11 23.84
CA GLY A 227 7.95 6.72 23.21
C GLY A 227 7.10 5.72 22.43
N TRP A 228 7.74 4.84 21.66
CA TRP A 228 7.07 3.78 20.90
C TRP A 228 6.28 2.83 21.81
N ARG A 229 6.87 2.39 22.93
CA ARG A 229 6.17 1.55 23.92
C ARG A 229 4.99 2.28 24.53
N SER A 230 5.15 3.53 24.96
CA SER A 230 4.05 4.33 25.50
C SER A 230 2.90 4.50 24.49
N LEU A 231 3.22 4.64 23.19
CA LEU A 231 2.21 4.65 22.13
C LEU A 231 1.47 3.30 22.04
N ARG A 232 2.18 2.17 22.06
CA ARG A 232 1.58 0.83 22.00
C ARG A 232 0.71 0.48 23.20
N GLU A 233 1.02 1.01 24.38
CA GLU A 233 0.21 0.82 25.59
C GLU A 233 -1.04 1.74 25.60
N SER A 234 -1.12 2.72 24.69
CA SER A 234 -2.29 3.60 24.55
C SER A 234 -3.49 2.83 23.97
N GLU A 235 -4.68 3.10 24.52
CA GLU A 235 -5.91 2.44 24.08
C GLU A 235 -6.29 2.81 22.63
N ASP A 236 -6.02 4.04 22.20
CA ASP A 236 -6.34 4.51 20.86
C ASP A 236 -5.45 3.88 19.78
N SER A 237 -4.28 3.34 20.16
CA SER A 237 -3.33 2.77 19.20
C SER A 237 -3.87 1.51 18.49
N ARG A 238 -4.99 0.94 18.96
CA ARG A 238 -5.68 -0.17 18.29
C ARG A 238 -6.23 0.20 16.91
N TYR A 239 -6.46 1.49 16.68
CA TYR A 239 -6.87 2.01 15.38
C TYR A 239 -5.70 2.16 14.41
N ILE A 240 -4.45 1.87 14.78
CA ILE A 240 -3.30 1.98 13.89
C ILE A 240 -2.85 0.58 13.44
N GLY A 241 -2.73 0.38 12.13
CA GLY A 241 -2.08 -0.77 11.53
C GLY A 241 -0.83 -0.36 10.77
N LEU A 242 0.30 -1.02 11.02
CA LEU A 242 1.56 -0.78 10.31
C LEU A 242 1.98 -1.99 9.50
N THR A 243 1.90 -1.86 8.18
CA THR A 243 2.32 -2.88 7.21
C THR A 243 3.83 -2.87 6.99
N MET A 244 4.38 -4.01 6.62
CA MET A 244 5.77 -4.16 6.19
C MET A 244 5.98 -5.51 5.51
N PRO A 245 7.01 -5.71 4.66
CA PRO A 245 7.81 -4.69 3.99
C PRO A 245 7.04 -4.10 2.79
N ARG A 246 7.69 -3.28 1.95
CA ARG A 246 7.10 -2.81 0.68
C ARG A 246 7.00 -3.96 -0.34
N PHE A 247 6.15 -3.79 -1.33
CA PHE A 247 6.00 -4.72 -2.46
C PHE A 247 6.39 -4.06 -3.78
N LEU A 248 6.71 -4.87 -4.79
CA LEU A 248 7.19 -4.40 -6.07
C LEU A 248 6.04 -3.78 -6.88
N ALA A 249 6.18 -2.51 -7.27
CA ALA A 249 5.12 -1.76 -7.93
C ALA A 249 4.97 -2.07 -9.42
N ARG A 250 6.09 -2.40 -10.08
CA ARG A 250 6.16 -2.73 -11.51
C ARG A 250 7.35 -3.63 -11.80
N LEU A 251 7.31 -4.28 -12.96
CA LEU A 251 8.47 -4.97 -13.50
C LEU A 251 9.50 -3.93 -14.01
N PRO A 252 10.81 -4.20 -13.89
CA PRO A 252 11.82 -3.38 -14.57
C PRO A 252 11.61 -3.38 -16.08
N TYR A 253 11.81 -2.23 -16.71
CA TYR A 253 11.70 -2.13 -18.17
C TYR A 253 12.90 -2.82 -18.83
N GLY A 254 12.63 -3.51 -19.93
CA GLY A 254 13.66 -4.24 -20.67
C GLY A 254 13.05 -5.05 -21.81
N ALA A 255 13.86 -5.40 -22.80
CA ALA A 255 13.37 -6.09 -24.00
C ALA A 255 12.74 -7.46 -23.70
N LYS A 256 13.14 -8.10 -22.59
CA LYS A 256 12.62 -9.42 -22.15
C LYS A 256 11.44 -9.34 -21.18
N THR A 257 11.25 -8.18 -20.53
CA THR A 257 10.33 -8.00 -19.41
C THR A 257 9.17 -7.11 -19.84
N ASP A 258 9.34 -5.79 -19.72
CA ASP A 258 8.37 -4.77 -20.10
C ASP A 258 9.03 -3.84 -21.14
N PRO A 259 8.84 -4.10 -22.45
CA PRO A 259 9.54 -3.38 -23.51
C PRO A 259 8.95 -1.99 -23.73
N VAL A 260 9.83 -0.99 -23.90
CA VAL A 260 9.42 0.37 -24.27
C VAL A 260 9.41 0.49 -25.80
N GLU A 261 8.29 0.93 -26.37
CA GLU A 261 8.13 1.03 -27.84
C GLU A 261 8.95 2.17 -28.47
N ALA A 262 9.29 3.20 -27.68
CA ALA A 262 9.89 4.43 -28.20
C ALA A 262 11.38 4.30 -28.56
N PHE A 263 12.14 3.50 -27.81
CA PHE A 263 13.57 3.25 -28.03
C PHE A 263 14.00 2.00 -27.27
N ALA A 264 15.16 1.41 -27.62
CA ALA A 264 15.66 0.21 -26.93
C ALA A 264 16.17 0.57 -25.52
N PHE A 265 15.26 0.55 -24.54
CA PHE A 265 15.55 0.85 -23.15
C PHE A 265 15.80 -0.43 -22.33
N GLU A 266 16.90 -0.44 -21.58
CA GLU A 266 17.21 -1.48 -20.59
C GLU A 266 17.38 -0.84 -19.21
N GLU A 267 16.45 -1.14 -18.29
CA GLU A 267 16.55 -0.64 -16.93
C GLU A 267 17.58 -1.44 -16.15
N ASN A 268 18.63 -0.75 -15.71
CA ASN A 268 19.71 -1.38 -14.95
C ASN A 268 19.25 -1.63 -13.52
N THR A 269 18.66 -2.80 -13.26
CA THR A 269 18.28 -3.28 -11.92
C THR A 269 19.22 -4.36 -11.39
N ASP A 270 20.34 -4.57 -12.09
CA ASP A 270 21.29 -5.65 -11.80
C ASP A 270 21.93 -5.49 -10.42
N GLY A 271 22.08 -6.62 -9.73
CA GLY A 271 22.76 -6.77 -8.45
C GLY A 271 21.83 -7.07 -7.26
N ALA A 272 22.43 -7.21 -6.09
CA ALA A 272 21.71 -7.39 -4.82
C ALA A 272 21.04 -6.09 -4.32
N ASP A 273 21.34 -4.95 -4.95
CA ASP A 273 20.82 -3.65 -4.53
C ASP A 273 19.34 -3.54 -4.87
N SER A 274 18.53 -3.43 -3.82
CA SER A 274 17.08 -3.32 -3.95
C SER A 274 16.64 -1.87 -4.22
N SER A 275 17.53 -0.88 -4.10
CA SER A 275 17.21 0.53 -4.29
C SER A 275 16.73 0.87 -5.70
N LYS A 276 17.17 0.11 -6.72
CA LYS A 276 16.86 0.37 -8.12
C LYS A 276 15.44 -0.04 -8.54
N TYR A 277 14.78 -0.87 -7.74
CA TYR A 277 13.41 -1.30 -8.00
C TYR A 277 12.41 -0.25 -7.48
N THR A 278 11.29 -0.08 -8.19
CA THR A 278 10.19 0.77 -7.71
C THR A 278 9.32 0.02 -6.70
N TRP A 279 9.46 0.34 -5.43
CA TRP A 279 8.71 -0.28 -4.33
C TRP A 279 7.47 0.52 -3.95
N ALA A 280 6.29 -0.08 -4.01
CA ALA A 280 5.03 0.48 -3.52
C ALA A 280 4.81 0.16 -2.04
N ASN A 281 4.16 1.10 -1.35
CA ASN A 281 3.81 0.96 0.05
C ASN A 281 2.77 -0.15 0.27
N ALA A 282 3.06 -1.12 1.15
CA ALA A 282 2.16 -2.24 1.44
C ALA A 282 0.84 -1.85 2.11
N ALA A 283 0.72 -0.61 2.60
CA ALA A 283 -0.57 -0.07 3.05
C ALA A 283 -1.61 -0.09 1.92
N TYR A 284 -1.19 0.12 0.66
CA TYR A 284 -2.07 0.01 -0.49
C TYR A 284 -2.55 -1.42 -0.74
N ALA A 285 -1.68 -2.42 -0.57
CA ALA A 285 -2.06 -3.83 -0.70
C ALA A 285 -3.08 -4.23 0.38
N MET A 286 -2.85 -3.81 1.62
CA MET A 286 -3.81 -4.04 2.71
C MET A 286 -5.15 -3.31 2.46
N ALA A 287 -5.11 -2.10 1.92
CA ALA A 287 -6.31 -1.34 1.56
C ALA A 287 -7.11 -2.02 0.44
N VAL A 288 -6.46 -2.60 -0.57
CA VAL A 288 -7.13 -3.42 -1.60
C VAL A 288 -7.84 -4.61 -0.95
N ASN A 289 -7.22 -5.29 0.01
CA ASN A 289 -7.85 -6.42 0.72
C ASN A 289 -9.07 -5.96 1.54
N ILE A 290 -8.99 -4.81 2.20
CA ILE A 290 -10.12 -4.19 2.92
C ILE A 290 -11.27 -3.90 1.96
N ASN A 291 -10.98 -3.27 0.82
CA ASN A 291 -11.97 -2.95 -0.20
C ASN A 291 -12.61 -4.22 -0.78
N ARG A 292 -11.80 -5.24 -1.11
CA ARG A 292 -12.25 -6.54 -1.62
C ARG A 292 -13.17 -7.24 -0.61
N SER A 293 -12.80 -7.27 0.67
CA SER A 293 -13.62 -7.85 1.73
C SER A 293 -14.97 -7.14 1.81
N PHE A 294 -14.98 -5.81 1.82
CA PHE A 294 -16.21 -5.04 1.87
C PHE A 294 -17.09 -5.26 0.63
N LYS A 295 -16.49 -5.31 -0.56
CA LYS A 295 -17.20 -5.54 -1.82
C LYS A 295 -17.90 -6.91 -1.87
N HIS A 296 -17.22 -7.97 -1.43
CA HIS A 296 -17.78 -9.33 -1.51
C HIS A 296 -18.73 -9.67 -0.35
N TYR A 297 -18.46 -9.16 0.86
CA TYR A 297 -19.18 -9.58 2.06
C TYR A 297 -19.99 -8.45 2.74
N GLY A 298 -19.81 -7.20 2.33
CA GLY A 298 -20.40 -6.03 3.02
C GLY A 298 -19.66 -5.64 4.31
N TRP A 299 -18.58 -6.36 4.67
CA TRP A 299 -17.81 -6.19 5.90
C TRP A 299 -16.32 -6.39 5.65
N CYS A 300 -15.48 -5.73 6.46
CA CYS A 300 -14.03 -5.86 6.38
C CYS A 300 -13.47 -6.90 7.38
N SER A 301 -14.22 -7.99 7.62
CA SER A 301 -13.80 -9.04 8.57
C SER A 301 -12.78 -10.02 7.97
N ARG A 302 -12.66 -10.09 6.63
CA ARG A 302 -11.80 -11.05 5.91
C ARG A 302 -10.73 -10.32 5.10
N ILE A 303 -9.71 -9.86 5.80
CA ILE A 303 -8.61 -9.04 5.24
C ILE A 303 -7.22 -9.68 5.49
N ARG A 304 -7.20 -10.91 6.00
CA ARG A 304 -6.00 -11.63 6.44
C ARG A 304 -6.11 -13.12 6.13
N GLY A 305 -5.01 -13.84 6.25
CA GLY A 305 -4.85 -15.26 5.96
C GLY A 305 -4.76 -15.56 4.47
N ILE A 306 -4.08 -16.66 4.14
CA ILE A 306 -3.68 -17.02 2.76
C ILE A 306 -4.90 -17.28 1.85
N GLU A 307 -5.93 -17.94 2.39
CA GLU A 307 -7.16 -18.30 1.65
C GLU A 307 -8.38 -17.57 2.24
N SER A 308 -8.16 -16.52 3.03
CA SER A 308 -9.20 -15.84 3.79
C SER A 308 -9.30 -14.34 3.55
N GLY A 309 -8.85 -13.87 2.39
CA GLY A 309 -8.95 -12.48 1.96
C GLY A 309 -7.71 -11.63 2.28
N GLY A 310 -6.63 -12.26 2.74
CA GLY A 310 -5.34 -11.63 2.99
C GLY A 310 -4.37 -11.72 1.82
N GLU A 311 -4.75 -12.40 0.74
CA GLU A 311 -3.93 -12.64 -0.44
C GLU A 311 -3.71 -11.40 -1.32
N VAL A 312 -2.47 -11.25 -1.75
CA VAL A 312 -1.98 -10.25 -2.69
C VAL A 312 -1.42 -11.01 -3.88
N GLU A 313 -2.20 -11.09 -4.94
CA GLU A 313 -1.92 -11.88 -6.13
C GLU A 313 -1.30 -11.03 -7.25
N ASN A 314 -0.74 -11.71 -8.27
CA ASN A 314 -0.19 -11.11 -9.48
C ASN A 314 0.88 -10.04 -9.21
N LEU A 315 1.75 -10.28 -8.22
CA LEU A 315 2.86 -9.38 -7.96
C LEU A 315 3.91 -9.47 -9.07
N PRO A 316 4.54 -8.35 -9.48
CA PRO A 316 5.59 -8.39 -10.49
C PRO A 316 6.74 -9.33 -10.10
N ALA A 317 7.07 -10.26 -11.00
CA ALA A 317 8.06 -11.31 -10.77
C ALA A 317 9.25 -11.15 -11.73
N HIS A 318 10.29 -10.44 -11.29
CA HIS A 318 11.49 -10.24 -12.11
C HIS A 318 12.44 -11.42 -11.99
N THR A 319 12.65 -12.17 -13.08
CA THR A 319 13.60 -13.28 -13.14
C THR A 319 14.89 -12.89 -13.83
N PHE A 320 16.03 -13.22 -13.24
CA PHE A 320 17.35 -12.92 -13.80
C PHE A 320 18.26 -14.15 -13.76
N PRO A 321 19.20 -14.29 -14.71
CA PRO A 321 20.20 -15.36 -14.68
C PRO A 321 21.16 -15.17 -13.50
N THR A 322 21.56 -16.26 -12.84
CA THR A 322 22.55 -16.25 -11.76
C THR A 322 23.92 -16.76 -12.22
N ASP A 323 24.97 -16.40 -11.47
CA ASP A 323 26.35 -16.80 -11.76
C ASP A 323 26.56 -18.32 -11.78
N ASP A 324 25.73 -19.07 -11.04
CA ASP A 324 25.73 -20.53 -10.99
C ASP A 324 25.04 -21.19 -12.21
N GLY A 325 24.61 -20.39 -13.20
CA GLY A 325 23.92 -20.86 -14.40
C GLY A 325 22.43 -21.17 -14.20
N GLY A 326 21.87 -20.81 -13.06
CA GLY A 326 20.44 -20.92 -12.76
C GLY A 326 19.64 -19.67 -13.16
N VAL A 327 18.33 -19.73 -12.93
CA VAL A 327 17.44 -18.57 -12.99
C VAL A 327 16.91 -18.37 -11.58
N ASP A 328 17.08 -17.16 -11.05
CA ASP A 328 16.50 -16.76 -9.77
C ASP A 328 15.46 -15.67 -9.98
N MET A 329 14.54 -15.55 -9.02
CA MET A 329 13.45 -14.59 -9.04
C MET A 329 13.67 -13.59 -7.91
N LYS A 330 13.67 -12.30 -8.26
CA LYS A 330 13.63 -11.25 -7.25
C LYS A 330 12.35 -11.38 -6.43
N CYS A 331 12.50 -11.42 -5.11
CA CYS A 331 11.37 -11.46 -4.19
C CYS A 331 10.47 -10.22 -4.45
N PRO A 332 9.16 -10.39 -4.72
CA PRO A 332 8.23 -9.29 -4.95
C PRO A 332 7.95 -8.46 -3.70
N THR A 333 8.22 -8.99 -2.51
CA THR A 333 8.37 -8.20 -1.28
C THR A 333 9.86 -7.95 -1.05
N GLU A 334 10.24 -6.87 -0.35
CA GLU A 334 11.67 -6.57 -0.19
C GLU A 334 12.45 -7.77 0.39
N ILE A 335 11.89 -8.48 1.36
CA ILE A 335 12.50 -9.68 1.92
C ILE A 335 11.46 -10.80 2.09
N ALA A 336 11.93 -12.06 2.02
CA ALA A 336 11.15 -13.21 2.43
C ALA A 336 11.11 -13.31 3.97
N ILE A 337 9.91 -13.44 4.53
CA ILE A 337 9.69 -13.56 5.98
C ILE A 337 9.27 -15.00 6.30
N SER A 338 9.93 -15.61 7.28
CA SER A 338 9.56 -16.94 7.80
C SER A 338 8.43 -16.85 8.83
N ASP A 339 7.68 -17.93 9.03
CA ASP A 339 6.58 -18.00 10.00
C ASP A 339 7.00 -17.59 11.42
N ARG A 340 8.23 -17.94 11.83
CA ARG A 340 8.76 -17.51 13.14
C ARG A 340 8.89 -16.00 13.23
N ARG A 341 9.36 -15.36 12.16
CA ARG A 341 9.51 -13.89 12.08
C ARG A 341 8.16 -13.21 11.95
N GLU A 342 7.25 -13.79 11.20
CA GLU A 342 5.87 -13.32 11.09
C GLU A 342 5.23 -13.23 12.48
N ALA A 343 5.25 -14.30 13.26
CA ALA A 343 4.65 -14.34 14.59
C ALA A 343 5.32 -13.34 15.56
N GLU A 344 6.64 -13.15 15.44
CA GLU A 344 7.40 -12.18 16.22
C GLU A 344 7.03 -10.73 15.85
N LEU A 345 6.86 -10.44 14.56
CA LEU A 345 6.42 -9.13 14.06
C LEU A 345 4.96 -8.85 14.46
N ALA A 346 4.07 -9.83 14.30
CA ALA A 346 2.68 -9.73 14.70
C ALA A 346 2.55 -9.45 16.21
N LYS A 347 3.33 -10.14 17.05
CA LYS A 347 3.41 -9.85 18.49
C LYS A 347 3.91 -8.43 18.80
N ASN A 348 4.76 -7.88 17.94
CA ASN A 348 5.27 -6.52 18.04
C ASN A 348 4.34 -5.46 17.41
N GLY A 349 3.14 -5.84 16.95
CA GLY A 349 2.11 -4.91 16.47
C GLY A 349 2.27 -4.48 15.01
N PHE A 350 2.88 -5.34 14.18
CA PHE A 350 3.04 -5.12 12.74
C PHE A 350 2.17 -6.08 11.93
N MET A 351 1.90 -5.71 10.68
CA MET A 351 1.22 -6.52 9.68
C MET A 351 2.21 -6.90 8.57
N PRO A 352 2.91 -8.04 8.73
CA PRO A 352 3.86 -8.50 7.74
C PRO A 352 3.16 -9.03 6.47
N LEU A 353 3.61 -8.59 5.30
CA LEU A 353 3.27 -9.13 3.99
C LEU A 353 4.31 -10.18 3.62
N LEU A 354 3.89 -11.44 3.56
CA LEU A 354 4.76 -12.58 3.30
C LEU A 354 4.67 -13.00 1.85
N HIS A 355 5.80 -13.03 1.16
CA HIS A 355 5.90 -13.65 -0.17
C HIS A 355 5.90 -15.18 -0.08
N LYS A 356 5.10 -15.83 -0.92
CA LYS A 356 5.14 -17.27 -1.13
C LYS A 356 6.27 -17.60 -2.09
N LYS A 357 7.28 -18.29 -1.56
CA LYS A 357 8.51 -18.66 -2.28
C LYS A 357 8.22 -19.25 -3.66
N ASN A 358 8.96 -18.78 -4.67
CA ASN A 358 8.91 -19.21 -6.08
C ASN A 358 7.54 -18.99 -6.77
N THR A 359 6.73 -18.05 -6.28
CA THR A 359 5.46 -17.67 -6.91
C THR A 359 5.32 -16.15 -6.95
N ASP A 360 4.35 -15.61 -7.66
CA ASP A 360 3.96 -14.20 -7.68
C ASP A 360 2.89 -13.85 -6.62
N PHE A 361 2.75 -14.72 -5.62
CA PHE A 361 1.74 -14.62 -4.56
C PHE A 361 2.36 -14.15 -3.25
N ALA A 362 1.65 -13.27 -2.54
CA ALA A 362 1.95 -12.91 -1.16
C ALA A 362 0.68 -12.88 -0.31
N ALA A 363 0.80 -12.88 1.01
CA ALA A 363 -0.35 -12.74 1.90
C ALA A 363 -0.01 -12.06 3.23
N PHE A 364 -0.98 -11.35 3.77
CA PHE A 364 -0.98 -10.95 5.18
C PHE A 364 -1.53 -12.10 6.01
N ILE A 365 -0.68 -12.77 6.80
CA ILE A 365 -1.13 -13.87 7.67
C ILE A 365 -1.95 -13.31 8.85
N GLY A 366 -1.44 -12.23 9.45
CA GLY A 366 -2.03 -11.50 10.56
C GLY A 366 -2.42 -10.07 10.21
N ALA A 367 -3.46 -9.56 10.89
CA ALA A 367 -3.83 -8.14 10.87
C ALA A 367 -3.91 -7.60 12.32
N GLN A 368 -2.75 -7.52 12.97
CA GLN A 368 -2.60 -6.94 14.30
C GLN A 368 -2.48 -5.42 14.21
N SER A 369 -3.13 -4.73 15.13
CA SER A 369 -2.90 -3.30 15.33
C SER A 369 -1.58 -3.05 16.08
N LEU A 370 -1.20 -1.78 16.17
CA LEU A 370 -0.02 -1.35 16.91
C LEU A 370 -0.17 -1.57 18.43
N GLN A 371 -1.40 -1.62 18.93
CA GLN A 371 -1.68 -1.80 20.36
C GLN A 371 -1.04 -3.09 20.89
N LYS A 372 -0.41 -2.99 22.05
CA LYS A 372 -0.05 -4.15 22.85
C LYS A 372 -1.21 -4.44 23.82
N PRO A 373 -1.96 -5.53 23.64
CA PRO A 373 -3.06 -5.84 24.54
C PRO A 373 -2.52 -6.11 25.96
N ALA A 374 -3.18 -5.53 26.96
CA ALA A 374 -2.84 -5.77 28.35
C ALA A 374 -3.24 -7.18 28.79
N GLU A 375 -2.42 -7.78 29.64
CA GLU A 375 -2.74 -9.03 30.32
C GLU A 375 -3.47 -8.72 31.62
N TYR A 376 -4.57 -9.42 31.86
CA TYR A 376 -5.41 -9.30 33.05
C TYR A 376 -5.42 -10.62 33.81
N ASP A 377 -5.75 -10.57 35.10
CA ASP A 377 -5.87 -11.78 35.93
C ASP A 377 -7.01 -12.69 35.45
N ASP A 378 -8.10 -12.09 34.95
CA ASP A 378 -9.23 -12.80 34.35
C ASP A 378 -8.91 -13.22 32.90
N PRO A 379 -8.98 -14.52 32.56
CA PRO A 379 -8.77 -15.00 31.20
C PRO A 379 -9.75 -14.39 30.18
N ASP A 380 -11.00 -14.11 30.58
CA ASP A 380 -12.00 -13.55 29.67
C ASP A 380 -11.69 -12.07 29.37
N ALA A 381 -11.31 -11.28 30.38
CA ALA A 381 -10.80 -9.92 30.17
C ALA A 381 -9.56 -9.90 29.25
N THR A 382 -8.63 -10.84 29.43
CA THR A 382 -7.46 -10.98 28.55
C THR A 382 -7.86 -11.36 27.12
N ALA A 383 -8.84 -12.25 26.95
CA ALA A 383 -9.37 -12.60 25.63
C ALA A 383 -9.99 -11.38 24.93
N ASN A 384 -10.77 -10.58 25.66
CA ASN A 384 -11.39 -9.36 25.15
C ASN A 384 -10.34 -8.30 24.73
N ALA A 385 -9.30 -8.10 25.54
CA ALA A 385 -8.20 -7.21 25.21
C ALA A 385 -7.47 -7.65 23.93
N ASN A 386 -7.24 -8.95 23.77
CA ASN A 386 -6.63 -9.51 22.56
C ASN A 386 -7.51 -9.37 21.31
N LEU A 387 -8.84 -9.47 21.44
CA LEU A 387 -9.77 -9.24 20.33
C LEU A 387 -9.75 -7.77 19.89
N ALA A 388 -9.71 -6.83 20.82
CA ALA A 388 -9.71 -5.40 20.53
C ALA A 388 -8.45 -4.93 19.78
N ALA A 389 -7.31 -5.60 20.00
CA ALA A 389 -6.04 -5.29 19.33
C ALA A 389 -5.96 -5.83 17.89
N ARG A 390 -6.98 -6.54 17.40
CA ARG A 390 -7.00 -7.13 16.05
C ARG A 390 -7.93 -6.35 15.13
N LEU A 391 -7.39 -5.90 14.01
CA LEU A 391 -8.11 -5.05 13.07
C LEU A 391 -9.38 -5.69 12.45
N PRO A 392 -9.42 -7.01 12.12
CA PRO A 392 -10.63 -7.61 11.55
C PRO A 392 -11.88 -7.45 12.43
N TYR A 393 -11.70 -7.52 13.76
CA TYR A 393 -12.79 -7.32 14.71
C TYR A 393 -13.07 -5.83 14.92
N LEU A 394 -12.03 -5.01 14.93
CA LEU A 394 -12.17 -3.56 15.04
C LEU A 394 -12.93 -2.97 13.84
N PHE A 395 -12.72 -3.47 12.62
CA PHE A 395 -13.49 -3.04 11.46
C PHE A 395 -14.99 -3.35 11.59
N ALA A 396 -15.33 -4.51 12.16
CA ALA A 396 -16.73 -4.84 12.43
C ALA A 396 -17.35 -3.85 13.41
N THR A 397 -16.69 -3.58 14.54
CA THR A 397 -17.20 -2.62 15.54
C THR A 397 -17.25 -1.19 15.01
N CYS A 398 -16.27 -0.78 14.19
CA CYS A 398 -16.28 0.52 13.52
C CYS A 398 -17.49 0.68 12.60
N ARG A 399 -17.78 -0.35 11.80
CA ARG A 399 -18.92 -0.33 10.88
C ARG A 399 -20.26 -0.30 11.64
N PHE A 400 -20.36 -1.01 12.76
CA PHE A 400 -21.53 -0.90 13.64
C PHE A 400 -21.65 0.51 14.23
N ALA A 401 -20.55 1.16 14.62
CA ALA A 401 -20.58 2.54 15.09
C ALA A 401 -21.08 3.50 13.98
N HIS A 402 -20.64 3.31 12.73
CA HIS A 402 -21.12 4.09 11.58
C HIS A 402 -22.63 3.90 11.34
N TYR A 403 -23.11 2.65 11.33
CA TYR A 403 -24.53 2.39 11.17
C TYR A 403 -25.35 2.95 12.33
N LEU A 404 -24.92 2.70 13.57
CA LEU A 404 -25.63 3.14 14.76
C LEU A 404 -25.71 4.67 14.80
N LYS A 405 -24.63 5.37 14.44
CA LYS A 405 -24.59 6.83 14.34
C LYS A 405 -25.65 7.36 13.37
N CYS A 406 -25.81 6.74 12.20
CA CYS A 406 -26.79 7.16 11.21
C CYS A 406 -28.23 6.83 11.64
N ILE A 407 -28.51 5.57 11.99
CA ILE A 407 -29.89 5.14 12.29
C ILE A 407 -30.44 5.78 13.57
N VAL A 408 -29.60 5.98 14.59
CA VAL A 408 -30.04 6.62 15.84
C VAL A 408 -30.28 8.10 15.60
N ARG A 409 -29.43 8.77 14.82
CA ARG A 409 -29.61 10.19 14.45
C ARG A 409 -30.94 10.42 13.74
N ASP A 410 -31.33 9.52 12.84
CA ASP A 410 -32.62 9.60 12.13
C ASP A 410 -33.83 9.34 13.04
N LYS A 411 -33.63 8.66 14.18
CA LYS A 411 -34.69 8.40 15.18
C LYS A 411 -34.82 9.46 16.25
N ILE A 412 -33.91 10.44 16.33
CA ILE A 412 -34.02 11.56 17.28
C ILE A 412 -35.32 12.32 17.02
N GLY A 413 -36.12 12.52 18.08
CA GLY A 413 -37.43 13.17 18.00
C GLY A 413 -38.62 12.23 17.84
N SER A 414 -38.38 10.91 17.70
CA SER A 414 -39.45 9.92 17.80
C SER A 414 -39.82 9.60 19.25
N PHE A 415 -41.09 9.27 19.51
CA PHE A 415 -41.53 8.80 20.83
C PHE A 415 -40.96 7.41 21.08
N LYS A 416 -40.01 7.32 22.01
CA LYS A 416 -39.31 6.08 22.36
C LYS A 416 -39.03 6.03 23.84
N GLU A 417 -39.68 5.08 24.52
CA GLU A 417 -39.36 4.74 25.90
C GLU A 417 -38.17 3.77 25.97
N LYS A 418 -37.60 3.58 27.16
CA LYS A 418 -36.47 2.66 27.41
C LYS A 418 -36.69 1.27 26.80
N ASP A 419 -37.86 0.67 27.05
CA ASP A 419 -38.19 -0.68 26.57
C ASP A 419 -38.41 -0.75 25.05
N GLU A 420 -38.79 0.37 24.44
CA GLU A 420 -38.89 0.48 22.98
C GLU A 420 -37.52 0.62 22.33
N MET A 421 -36.62 1.39 22.95
CA MET A 421 -35.22 1.50 22.52
C MET A 421 -34.49 0.17 22.65
N GLN A 422 -34.67 -0.53 23.77
CA GLN A 422 -34.12 -1.87 24.00
C GLN A 422 -34.54 -2.84 22.90
N ARG A 423 -35.85 -2.97 22.63
CA ARG A 423 -36.36 -3.86 21.58
C ARG A 423 -35.86 -3.46 20.20
N TRP A 424 -35.92 -2.17 19.86
CA TRP A 424 -35.51 -1.70 18.55
C TRP A 424 -34.01 -1.95 18.27
N LEU A 425 -33.14 -1.64 19.23
CA LEU A 425 -31.70 -1.86 19.09
C LEU A 425 -31.34 -3.34 19.07
N GLN A 426 -32.00 -4.16 19.91
CA GLN A 426 -31.81 -5.60 19.95
C GLN A 426 -32.27 -6.26 18.63
N ASP A 427 -33.45 -5.93 18.13
CA ASP A 427 -33.97 -6.45 16.87
C ASP A 427 -33.12 -6.00 15.67
N TRP A 428 -32.60 -4.76 15.71
CA TRP A 428 -31.71 -4.25 14.67
C TRP A 428 -30.40 -5.04 14.62
N ILE A 429 -29.71 -5.22 15.76
CA ILE A 429 -28.40 -5.89 15.79
C ILE A 429 -28.51 -7.38 15.45
N LEU A 430 -29.63 -8.02 15.80
CA LEU A 430 -29.87 -9.44 15.53
C LEU A 430 -29.92 -9.76 14.03
N ASN A 431 -30.20 -8.79 13.14
CA ASN A 431 -30.13 -9.01 11.69
C ASN A 431 -28.71 -9.32 11.19
N TYR A 432 -27.69 -8.95 11.97
CA TYR A 432 -26.28 -9.17 11.66
C TYR A 432 -25.66 -10.33 12.45
N VAL A 433 -26.48 -11.04 13.23
CA VAL A 433 -26.08 -12.22 14.00
C VAL A 433 -26.43 -13.48 13.20
N ASP A 434 -25.48 -14.40 13.10
CA ASP A 434 -25.72 -15.73 12.56
C ASP A 434 -26.47 -16.59 13.59
N GLY A 435 -27.67 -17.05 13.24
CA GLY A 435 -28.54 -17.82 14.14
C GLY A 435 -28.06 -19.25 14.40
N ASP A 436 -27.26 -19.84 13.51
CA ASP A 436 -26.64 -21.15 13.69
C ASP A 436 -25.14 -21.12 13.33
N PRO A 437 -24.32 -20.49 14.18
CA PRO A 437 -22.89 -20.33 13.91
C PRO A 437 -22.12 -21.65 13.94
N ALA A 438 -22.72 -22.77 14.34
CA ALA A 438 -22.05 -24.07 14.31
C ALA A 438 -22.02 -24.68 12.90
N HIS A 439 -23.06 -24.45 12.09
CA HIS A 439 -23.23 -25.10 10.79
C HIS A 439 -23.17 -24.15 9.60
N SER A 440 -23.23 -22.83 9.83
CA SER A 440 -23.14 -21.83 8.77
C SER A 440 -21.82 -21.88 8.00
N THR A 441 -21.91 -21.58 6.70
CA THR A 441 -20.75 -21.54 5.80
C THR A 441 -19.83 -20.36 6.09
N GLU A 442 -18.57 -20.43 5.64
CA GLU A 442 -17.59 -19.34 5.76
C GLU A 442 -18.10 -18.02 5.15
N THR A 443 -18.82 -18.08 4.03
CA THR A 443 -19.41 -16.89 3.40
C THR A 443 -20.48 -16.25 4.29
N THR A 444 -21.35 -17.05 4.90
CA THR A 444 -22.39 -16.56 5.82
C THR A 444 -21.77 -15.89 7.04
N LYS A 445 -20.73 -16.49 7.63
CA LYS A 445 -19.97 -15.92 8.76
C LYS A 445 -19.28 -14.59 8.42
N ALA A 446 -18.93 -14.39 7.15
CA ALA A 446 -18.32 -13.15 6.68
C ALA A 446 -19.36 -12.04 6.45
N GLN A 447 -20.57 -12.40 6.00
CA GLN A 447 -21.69 -11.48 5.80
C GLN A 447 -22.42 -11.11 7.10
N HIS A 448 -22.43 -12.02 8.07
CA HIS A 448 -22.94 -11.84 9.42
C HIS A 448 -21.78 -11.93 10.39
N PRO A 449 -21.08 -10.82 10.70
CA PRO A 449 -19.81 -10.86 11.42
C PRO A 449 -19.94 -11.28 12.90
N LEU A 450 -21.17 -11.36 13.42
CA LEU A 450 -21.47 -11.64 14.82
C LEU A 450 -22.02 -13.06 15.01
N ALA A 451 -21.44 -13.78 15.97
CA ALA A 451 -21.98 -15.04 16.45
C ALA A 451 -23.05 -14.84 17.52
N ALA A 452 -23.01 -13.73 18.28
CA ALA A 452 -24.04 -13.33 19.23
C ALA A 452 -23.97 -11.82 19.49
N ALA A 453 -25.10 -11.22 19.90
CA ALA A 453 -25.17 -9.83 20.31
C ALA A 453 -26.16 -9.63 21.47
N GLU A 454 -25.78 -8.78 22.42
CA GLU A 454 -26.62 -8.38 23.55
C GLU A 454 -26.55 -6.86 23.72
N VAL A 455 -27.71 -6.22 23.86
CA VAL A 455 -27.83 -4.78 24.09
C VAL A 455 -28.39 -4.56 25.49
N ILE A 456 -27.80 -3.64 26.25
CA ILE A 456 -28.33 -3.18 27.53
C ILE A 456 -28.56 -1.68 27.45
N VAL A 457 -29.83 -1.25 27.51
CA VAL A 457 -30.23 0.16 27.55
C VAL A 457 -30.54 0.58 28.99
N GLU A 458 -29.94 1.69 29.41
CA GLU A 458 -30.12 2.34 30.71
C GLU A 458 -30.60 3.78 30.49
N GLU A 459 -31.58 4.23 31.25
CA GLU A 459 -32.03 5.63 31.20
C GLU A 459 -31.09 6.51 32.04
N VAL A 460 -30.82 7.72 31.55
CA VAL A 460 -29.98 8.68 32.29
C VAL A 460 -30.83 9.37 33.35
N GLU A 461 -30.52 9.09 34.62
CA GLU A 461 -31.23 9.68 35.75
C GLU A 461 -31.19 11.22 35.68
N GLY A 462 -32.36 11.85 35.84
CA GLY A 462 -32.49 13.31 35.82
C GLY A 462 -32.48 13.94 34.42
N ASN A 463 -32.42 13.15 33.33
CA ASN A 463 -32.46 13.67 31.96
C ASN A 463 -33.38 12.82 31.05
N PRO A 464 -34.70 13.10 31.04
CA PRO A 464 -35.67 12.29 30.29
C PRO A 464 -35.38 12.33 28.78
N GLY A 465 -35.52 11.18 28.12
CA GLY A 465 -35.23 11.01 26.69
C GLY A 465 -33.75 10.77 26.36
N TYR A 466 -32.86 10.74 27.37
CA TYR A 466 -31.47 10.33 27.21
C TYR A 466 -31.26 8.90 27.72
N TYR A 467 -30.59 8.09 26.91
CA TYR A 467 -30.30 6.70 27.20
C TYR A 467 -28.82 6.40 26.98
N ASN A 468 -28.24 5.61 27.87
CA ASN A 468 -26.95 4.96 27.67
C ASN A 468 -27.21 3.55 27.15
N SER A 469 -26.48 3.12 26.13
CA SER A 469 -26.58 1.75 25.62
C SER A 469 -25.20 1.09 25.60
N LYS A 470 -25.16 -0.17 26.02
CA LYS A 470 -23.97 -1.02 25.97
C LYS A 470 -24.26 -2.16 24.99
N PHE A 471 -23.43 -2.27 23.96
CA PHE A 471 -23.51 -3.34 22.97
C PHE A 471 -22.39 -4.35 23.22
N TYR A 472 -22.76 -5.57 23.57
CA TYR A 472 -21.85 -6.70 23.68
C TYR A 472 -21.93 -7.49 22.37
N LEU A 473 -20.85 -7.40 21.57
CA LEU A 473 -20.78 -7.97 20.23
C LEU A 473 -19.77 -9.11 20.25
N ARG A 474 -20.23 -10.36 20.06
CA ARG A 474 -19.35 -11.53 20.00
C ARG A 474 -19.09 -11.90 18.54
N PRO A 475 -17.86 -11.71 18.01
CA PRO A 475 -17.54 -12.07 16.64
C PRO A 475 -17.36 -13.58 16.45
N HIS A 476 -17.33 -14.03 15.20
CA HIS A 476 -16.82 -15.36 14.86
C HIS A 476 -15.30 -15.41 15.05
N TYR A 477 -14.79 -16.43 15.76
CA TYR A 477 -13.35 -16.57 15.95
C TYR A 477 -12.65 -17.06 14.68
N GLN A 478 -11.55 -16.39 14.34
CA GLN A 478 -10.63 -16.81 13.27
C GLN A 478 -9.46 -17.60 13.86
N LEU A 479 -8.93 -18.55 13.08
CA LEU A 479 -7.78 -19.36 13.49
C LEU A 479 -6.50 -18.50 13.54
N GLU A 480 -5.87 -18.41 14.71
CA GLU A 480 -4.63 -17.65 14.91
C GLU A 480 -3.38 -18.52 14.93
N GLY A 481 -3.50 -19.75 15.41
CA GLY A 481 -2.37 -20.66 15.54
C GLY A 481 -2.80 -22.02 16.07
N LEU A 482 -2.03 -23.05 15.73
CA LEU A 482 -2.27 -24.42 16.14
C LEU A 482 -0.95 -25.09 16.53
N THR A 483 -0.83 -25.51 17.78
CA THR A 483 0.32 -26.30 18.24
C THR A 483 -0.01 -27.78 18.13
N VAL A 484 0.57 -28.46 17.15
CA VAL A 484 0.35 -29.90 16.93
C VAL A 484 1.44 -30.70 17.63
N SER A 485 1.06 -31.60 18.54
CA SER A 485 1.96 -32.60 19.11
C SER A 485 1.61 -33.99 18.59
N LEU A 486 2.46 -34.52 17.70
CA LEU A 486 2.29 -35.87 17.15
C LEU A 486 2.89 -36.89 18.12
N ARG A 487 2.10 -37.89 18.52
CA ARG A 487 2.54 -38.99 19.39
C ARG A 487 2.31 -40.31 18.68
N LEU A 488 3.38 -41.09 18.50
CA LEU A 488 3.26 -42.47 18.06
C LEU A 488 2.76 -43.32 19.22
N VAL A 489 1.60 -43.96 19.04
CA VAL A 489 0.97 -44.80 20.05
C VAL A 489 0.56 -46.13 19.43
N SER A 490 0.89 -47.24 20.11
CA SER A 490 0.57 -48.61 19.65
C SER A 490 -0.92 -48.95 19.72
N LYS A 491 -1.68 -48.29 20.61
CA LYS A 491 -3.14 -48.33 20.66
C LYS A 491 -3.65 -46.95 21.05
N LEU A 492 -4.63 -46.44 20.30
CA LEU A 492 -5.19 -45.10 20.47
C LEU A 492 -5.69 -44.92 21.91
N PRO A 493 -5.38 -43.80 22.59
CA PRO A 493 -5.86 -43.51 23.94
C PRO A 493 -7.37 -43.58 24.06
N SER A 494 -8.10 -43.04 23.08
CA SER A 494 -9.58 -43.08 23.01
C SER A 494 -10.15 -44.49 22.98
N ALA A 495 -9.43 -45.45 22.37
CA ALA A 495 -9.79 -46.86 22.30
C ALA A 495 -9.21 -47.70 23.47
N LYS A 496 -8.39 -47.10 24.35
CA LYS A 496 -7.97 -47.71 25.63
C LYS A 496 -8.90 -47.34 26.78
N SER A 497 -9.53 -46.17 26.71
CA SER A 497 -10.52 -45.69 27.68
C SER A 497 -11.95 -46.14 27.36
N ALA A 498 -12.14 -46.94 26.30
CA ALA A 498 -13.40 -47.56 25.92
C ALA A 498 -13.41 -49.06 26.28
#